data_AF-A0A7S1EJ74-F1
#
_entry.id   AF-A0A7S1EJ74-F1
#
_cell.length_a   1.000
_cell.length_b   1.000
_cell.length_c   1.000
_cell.angle_alpha   90.00
_cell.angle_beta   90.00
_cell.angle_gamma   90.00
#
_symmetry.space_group_name_H-M   'P 1'
#
loop_
_entity.id
_entity.type
_entity.pdbx_description
1 polymer ?
#
loop_
_entity_poly.entity_id
_entity_poly.type
_entity_poly.pdbx_seq_one_letter_code
_entity_poly.pdbx_strand_id
1 'polypeptide(L)'
;CSPALPSPMYRRDPGGSRGGKRAGGTPQTGGGSIEASYQALKRAYAESIKPLEEHYHYDSFFNLPLTDRDIEAKPFVLLIGQYSVGKTSFVNHLLGDPPKGYPGSNVGPEPTTDRFVAITQGPAERVTPGNAAAVNPNMPFTGLQAFGNAFLQKFQVAEMRSSILEHVTIVDTPGVLSGEKQHIGR
;
A
#
# COMPACT_ATOMS: atom_id res chain seq x y z
N CYS A 1 8.65 42.16 -33.14
CA CYS A 1 7.37 42.41 -32.41
C CYS A 1 7.10 41.27 -31.44
N SER A 2 7.38 41.48 -30.16
CA SER A 2 6.92 40.60 -29.06
C SER A 2 5.99 41.41 -28.17
N PRO A 3 4.82 40.90 -27.75
CA PRO A 3 4.02 41.59 -26.76
C PRO A 3 4.48 41.19 -25.35
N ALA A 4 4.73 42.20 -24.52
CA ALA A 4 5.03 42.05 -23.09
C ALA A 4 3.74 41.78 -22.29
N LEU A 5 3.80 40.84 -21.35
CA LEU A 5 2.74 40.57 -20.37
C LEU A 5 2.82 41.57 -19.20
N PRO A 6 1.68 42.01 -18.62
CA PRO A 6 1.67 42.92 -17.48
C PRO A 6 1.86 42.17 -16.14
N SER A 7 2.64 42.73 -15.23
CA SER A 7 2.79 42.26 -13.85
C SER A 7 1.59 42.65 -12.97
N PRO A 8 1.15 41.80 -12.02
CA PRO A 8 0.06 42.17 -11.12
C PRO A 8 0.54 43.06 -9.97
N MET A 9 -0.13 44.21 -9.80
CA MET A 9 -0.03 45.08 -8.62
C MET A 9 -0.61 44.37 -7.39
N TYR A 10 0.22 44.20 -6.35
CA TYR A 10 -0.25 43.82 -5.02
C TYR A 10 -0.78 45.06 -4.29
N ARG A 11 -2.10 45.20 -4.17
CA ARG A 11 -2.75 46.24 -3.35
C ARG A 11 -2.77 45.75 -1.89
N ARG A 12 -2.05 46.44 -1.01
CA ARG A 12 -2.16 46.27 0.45
C ARG A 12 -3.36 47.08 0.94
N ASP A 13 -4.33 46.43 1.57
CA ASP A 13 -5.34 47.10 2.41
C ASP A 13 -4.86 47.14 3.88
N PRO A 14 -5.12 48.25 4.61
CA PRO A 14 -4.66 48.43 5.99
C PRO A 14 -5.68 47.85 7.00
N GLY A 15 -5.14 47.44 8.15
CA GLY A 15 -5.88 46.73 9.20
C GLY A 15 -6.99 47.53 9.90
N GLY A 16 -7.94 46.77 10.45
CA GLY A 16 -8.99 47.23 11.35
C GLY A 16 -9.14 46.26 12.53
N SER A 17 -8.75 46.73 13.72
CA SER A 17 -8.93 46.06 15.02
C SER A 17 -10.38 46.16 15.49
N ARG A 18 -11.01 45.03 15.86
CA ARG A 18 -12.11 44.98 16.83
C ARG A 18 -12.06 43.68 17.63
N GLY A 19 -11.92 43.83 18.95
CA GLY A 19 -11.95 42.74 19.90
C GLY A 19 -13.35 42.16 20.09
N GLY A 20 -13.40 40.85 20.32
CA GLY A 20 -14.57 40.11 20.78
C GLY A 20 -14.12 39.00 21.72
N LYS A 21 -14.52 39.10 22.99
CA LYS A 21 -14.38 38.03 24.00
C LYS A 21 -15.14 36.79 23.52
N ARG A 22 -14.51 35.62 23.52
CA ARG A 22 -15.21 34.32 23.58
C ARG A 22 -14.49 33.35 24.52
N ALA A 23 -15.35 32.63 25.23
CA ALA A 23 -15.10 31.74 26.35
C ALA A 23 -14.05 30.66 26.08
N GLY A 24 -13.40 30.23 27.16
CA GLY A 24 -12.57 29.04 27.16
C GLY A 24 -13.38 27.82 26.74
N GLY A 25 -13.06 27.32 25.54
CA GLY A 25 -13.35 25.95 25.15
C GLY A 25 -12.16 25.10 25.53
N THR A 26 -12.40 24.12 26.38
CA THR A 26 -11.55 22.93 26.56
C THR A 26 -11.06 22.45 25.18
N PRO A 27 -9.80 22.00 25.04
CA PRO A 27 -9.36 21.41 23.78
C PRO A 27 -10.20 20.15 23.56
N GLN A 28 -11.14 20.21 22.62
CA GLN A 28 -11.78 19.02 22.10
C GLN A 28 -10.70 18.26 21.33
N THR A 29 -10.31 17.11 21.86
CA THR A 29 -9.53 16.10 21.13
C THR A 29 -10.38 15.67 19.92
N GLY A 30 -10.18 16.36 18.80
CA GLY A 30 -10.83 16.11 17.51
C GLY A 30 -10.31 14.82 16.88
N GLY A 31 -10.70 13.67 17.44
CA GLY A 31 -10.56 12.38 16.77
C GLY A 31 -11.74 12.18 15.84
N GLY A 32 -11.63 12.63 14.59
CA GLY A 32 -12.58 12.20 13.55
C GLY A 32 -12.56 10.67 13.44
N SER A 33 -13.74 10.04 13.28
CA SER A 33 -13.83 8.61 12.98
C SER A 33 -12.91 8.26 11.82
N ILE A 34 -12.19 7.14 11.89
CA ILE A 34 -11.29 6.65 10.82
C ILE A 34 -12.04 6.60 9.47
N GLU A 35 -13.32 6.21 9.50
CA GLU A 35 -14.19 6.22 8.31
C GLU A 35 -14.35 7.63 7.73
N ALA A 36 -14.55 8.64 8.59
CA ALA A 36 -14.64 10.02 8.13
C ALA A 36 -13.33 10.50 7.50
N SER A 37 -12.18 10.05 8.01
CA SER A 37 -10.87 10.33 7.41
C SER A 37 -10.72 9.69 6.04
N TYR A 38 -11.12 8.42 5.86
CA TYR A 38 -11.11 7.77 4.54
C TYR A 38 -12.01 8.48 3.55
N GLN A 39 -13.23 8.85 3.95
CA GLN A 39 -14.15 9.60 3.09
C GLN A 39 -13.60 10.96 2.70
N ALA A 40 -12.92 11.66 3.60
CA ALA A 40 -12.27 12.93 3.30
C ALA A 40 -11.12 12.76 2.28
N LEU A 41 -10.29 11.71 2.44
CA LEU A 41 -9.20 11.40 1.51
C LEU A 41 -9.71 11.05 0.12
N LYS A 42 -10.75 10.21 0.03
CA LYS A 42 -11.39 9.84 -1.25
C LYS A 42 -11.92 11.07 -1.98
N ARG A 43 -12.62 11.97 -1.28
CA ARG A 43 -13.12 13.22 -1.86
C ARG A 43 -11.98 14.11 -2.34
N ALA A 44 -10.96 14.31 -1.52
CA ALA A 44 -9.80 15.14 -1.90
C ALA A 44 -9.10 14.59 -3.16
N TYR A 45 -8.91 13.26 -3.24
CA TYR A 45 -8.33 12.63 -4.43
C TYR A 45 -9.23 12.82 -5.67
N ALA A 46 -10.53 12.53 -5.54
CA ALA A 46 -11.48 12.62 -6.66
C ALA A 46 -11.68 14.05 -7.18
N GLU A 47 -11.68 15.05 -6.30
CA GLU A 47 -11.94 16.45 -6.67
C GLU A 47 -10.69 17.18 -7.16
N SER A 48 -9.51 16.85 -6.62
CA SER A 48 -8.29 17.64 -6.87
C SER A 48 -7.23 16.92 -7.69
N ILE A 49 -7.00 15.62 -7.45
CA ILE A 49 -5.84 14.90 -8.02
C ILE A 49 -6.26 14.15 -9.29
N LYS A 50 -7.34 13.37 -9.23
CA LYS A 50 -7.80 12.54 -10.34
C LYS A 50 -8.03 13.34 -11.64
N PRO A 51 -8.64 14.55 -11.64
CA PRO A 51 -8.80 15.32 -12.87
C PRO A 51 -7.46 15.74 -13.50
N LEU A 52 -6.42 15.96 -12.70
CA LEU A 52 -5.07 16.28 -13.19
C LEU A 52 -4.40 15.04 -13.79
N GLU A 53 -4.51 13.89 -13.13
CA GLU A 53 -3.98 12.62 -13.65
C GLU A 53 -4.60 12.28 -15.01
N GLU A 54 -5.93 12.45 -15.15
CA GLU A 54 -6.65 12.22 -16.41
C GLU A 54 -6.28 13.26 -17.48
N HIS A 55 -6.18 14.54 -17.12
CA HIS A 55 -5.85 15.61 -18.08
C HIS A 55 -4.46 15.46 -18.69
N TYR A 56 -3.49 14.97 -17.90
CA TYR A 56 -2.11 14.80 -18.34
C TYR A 56 -1.76 13.36 -18.77
N HIS A 57 -2.75 12.45 -18.83
CA HIS A 57 -2.52 11.02 -19.12
C HIS A 57 -1.41 10.42 -18.26
N TYR A 58 -1.47 10.70 -16.95
CA TYR A 58 -0.43 10.30 -15.99
C TYR A 58 -0.26 8.78 -15.93
N ASP A 59 -1.34 8.04 -16.16
CA ASP A 59 -1.39 6.58 -16.27
C ASP A 59 -0.50 6.02 -17.38
N SER A 60 -0.21 6.80 -18.42
CA SER A 60 0.67 6.39 -19.52
C SER A 60 2.15 6.42 -19.16
N PHE A 61 2.53 7.13 -18.09
CA PHE A 61 3.92 7.33 -17.69
C PHE A 61 4.25 6.73 -16.32
N PHE A 62 3.26 6.67 -15.43
CA PHE A 62 3.45 6.34 -14.01
C PHE A 62 2.36 5.38 -13.51
N ASN A 63 1.79 5.67 -12.34
CA ASN A 63 0.86 4.78 -11.65
C ASN A 63 -0.55 4.87 -12.24
N LEU A 64 -1.29 3.77 -12.14
CA LEU A 64 -2.74 3.75 -12.35
C LEU A 64 -3.44 4.66 -11.30
N PRO A 65 -4.59 5.27 -11.65
CA PRO A 65 -5.40 6.01 -10.69
C PRO A 65 -5.71 5.18 -9.45
N LEU A 66 -5.64 5.80 -8.28
CA LEU A 66 -5.94 5.15 -7.01
C LEU A 66 -7.41 4.72 -6.96
N THR A 67 -7.64 3.50 -6.50
CA THR A 67 -8.98 2.99 -6.21
C THR A 67 -9.34 3.23 -4.75
N ASP A 68 -10.63 3.21 -4.45
CA ASP A 68 -11.13 3.28 -3.08
C ASP A 68 -10.51 2.20 -2.17
N ARG A 69 -10.21 1.02 -2.74
CA ARG A 69 -9.59 -0.09 -2.00
C ARG A 69 -8.13 0.15 -1.69
N ASP A 70 -7.42 0.91 -2.52
CA ASP A 70 -6.04 1.31 -2.23
C ASP A 70 -6.00 2.28 -1.04
N ILE A 71 -7.01 3.15 -0.93
CA ILE A 71 -7.14 4.11 0.18
C ILE A 71 -7.57 3.43 1.48
N GLU A 72 -8.53 2.49 1.40
CA GLU A 72 -9.04 1.74 2.55
C GLU A 72 -8.17 0.53 2.94
N ALA A 73 -7.12 0.24 2.18
CA ALA A 73 -6.30 -0.92 2.39
C ALA A 73 -5.70 -0.93 3.81
N LYS A 74 -5.64 -2.13 4.40
CA LYS A 74 -4.87 -2.34 5.63
C LYS A 74 -3.40 -2.00 5.37
N PRO A 75 -2.68 -1.46 6.36
CA PRO A 75 -1.24 -1.23 6.24
C PRO A 75 -0.51 -2.54 5.90
N PHE A 76 0.49 -2.41 5.03
CA PHE A 76 1.33 -3.51 4.57
C PHE A 76 2.63 -3.56 5.36
N VAL A 77 3.01 -4.75 5.82
CA VAL A 77 4.32 -5.04 6.43
C VAL A 77 5.10 -5.93 5.48
N LEU A 78 6.09 -5.36 4.80
CA LEU A 78 6.92 -6.06 3.81
C LEU A 78 8.21 -6.56 4.46
N LEU A 79 8.48 -7.86 4.37
CA LEU A 79 9.70 -8.47 4.91
C LEU A 79 10.75 -8.66 3.82
N ILE A 80 11.86 -7.92 3.91
CA ILE A 80 12.97 -8.01 2.96
C ILE A 80 14.20 -8.59 3.65
N GLY A 81 14.92 -9.48 2.96
CA GLY A 81 16.15 -10.07 3.46
C GLY A 81 16.66 -11.18 2.55
N GLN A 82 17.89 -11.62 2.78
CA GLN A 82 18.51 -12.69 1.99
C GLN A 82 17.78 -14.02 2.14
N TYR A 83 18.19 -15.02 1.35
CA TYR A 83 17.70 -16.39 1.52
C TYR A 83 18.05 -16.91 2.92
N SER A 84 17.15 -17.70 3.50
CA SER A 84 17.36 -18.44 4.75
C SER A 84 17.65 -17.61 6.01
N VAL A 85 17.36 -16.30 6.00
CA VAL A 85 17.44 -15.43 7.20
C VAL A 85 16.22 -15.55 8.13
N GLY A 86 15.28 -16.46 7.83
CA GLY A 86 14.13 -16.74 8.70
C GLY A 86 12.89 -15.86 8.48
N LYS A 87 12.73 -15.19 7.32
CA LYS A 87 11.55 -14.35 7.02
C LYS A 87 10.23 -15.10 7.19
N THR A 88 10.07 -16.23 6.51
CA THR A 88 8.87 -17.07 6.61
C THR A 88 8.66 -17.59 8.04
N SER A 89 9.73 -17.98 8.72
CA SER A 89 9.66 -18.40 10.13
C SER A 89 9.19 -17.27 11.05
N PHE A 90 9.64 -16.05 10.81
CA PHE A 90 9.21 -14.86 11.53
C PHE A 90 7.72 -14.56 11.28
N VAL A 91 7.24 -14.69 10.04
CA VAL A 91 5.81 -14.57 9.74
C VAL A 91 5.00 -15.62 10.52
N ASN A 92 5.40 -16.89 10.45
CA ASN A 92 4.68 -17.96 11.15
C ASN A 92 4.63 -17.74 12.67
N HIS A 93 5.67 -17.14 13.24
CA HIS A 93 5.70 -16.75 14.64
C HIS A 93 4.76 -15.57 14.96
N LEU A 94 4.65 -14.59 14.06
CA LEU A 94 3.70 -13.48 14.22
C LEU A 94 2.23 -13.90 14.05
N LEU A 95 1.96 -14.94 13.25
CA LEU A 95 0.60 -15.38 12.94
C LEU A 95 -0.10 -16.09 14.10
N GLY A 96 0.63 -16.56 15.11
CA GLY A 96 0.05 -17.15 16.32
C GLY A 96 1.05 -17.88 17.22
N ASP A 97 0.55 -18.30 18.39
CA ASP A 97 1.23 -19.16 19.36
C ASP A 97 0.35 -20.41 19.63
N PRO A 98 0.77 -21.63 19.26
CA PRO A 98 2.04 -21.97 18.60
C PRO A 98 2.12 -21.42 17.16
N PRO A 99 3.35 -21.31 16.59
CA PRO A 99 3.55 -20.81 15.23
C PRO A 99 2.67 -21.53 14.22
N LYS A 100 1.91 -20.76 13.44
CA LYS A 100 0.97 -21.28 12.44
C LYS A 100 1.46 -20.90 11.04
N GLY A 101 1.70 -21.91 10.21
CA GLY A 101 1.97 -21.70 8.78
C GLY A 101 0.76 -21.09 8.07
N TYR A 102 1.02 -20.22 7.10
CA TYR A 102 -0.02 -19.72 6.20
C TYR A 102 -0.18 -20.62 4.98
N PRO A 103 -1.35 -20.62 4.32
CA PRO A 103 -1.57 -21.41 3.11
C PRO A 103 -0.53 -21.12 2.02
N GLY A 104 0.16 -22.15 1.56
CA GLY A 104 1.23 -22.02 0.56
C GLY A 104 2.60 -21.61 1.15
N SER A 105 2.75 -21.53 2.47
CA SER A 105 4.08 -21.41 3.10
C SER A 105 4.79 -22.77 3.06
N ASN A 106 5.98 -22.82 2.48
CA ASN A 106 6.89 -23.95 2.62
C ASN A 106 8.09 -23.47 3.45
N VAL A 107 8.35 -24.12 4.59
CA VAL A 107 9.57 -23.88 5.38
C VAL A 107 10.44 -25.13 5.24
N GLY A 108 11.59 -25.00 4.59
CA GLY A 108 12.51 -26.10 4.32
C GLY A 108 13.95 -25.61 4.15
N PRO A 109 14.93 -26.53 4.14
CA PRO A 109 16.36 -26.19 4.03
C PRO A 109 16.79 -25.66 2.65
N GLU A 110 16.00 -25.92 1.60
CA GLU A 110 16.19 -25.35 0.25
C GLU A 110 15.53 -23.97 0.13
N PRO A 111 15.82 -23.14 -0.90
CA PRO A 111 15.14 -21.86 -1.11
C PRO A 111 13.64 -22.05 -1.30
N THR A 112 12.86 -21.99 -0.22
CA THR A 112 11.44 -22.40 -0.26
C THR A 112 10.48 -21.28 -0.67
N THR A 113 10.92 -20.02 -0.57
CA THR A 113 10.12 -18.84 -0.95
C THR A 113 10.69 -18.23 -2.23
N ASP A 114 10.18 -18.65 -3.38
CA ASP A 114 10.46 -18.08 -4.71
C ASP A 114 9.39 -17.07 -5.16
N ARG A 115 8.36 -16.88 -4.33
CA ARG A 115 7.16 -16.07 -4.58
C ARG A 115 7.00 -14.96 -3.57
N PHE A 116 6.39 -13.87 -4.01
CA PHE A 116 5.82 -12.86 -3.14
C PHE A 116 4.48 -13.37 -2.63
N VAL A 117 4.30 -13.42 -1.31
CA VAL A 117 3.06 -13.90 -0.68
C VAL A 117 2.47 -12.79 0.17
N ALA A 118 1.34 -12.23 -0.27
CA ALA A 118 0.56 -11.31 0.55
C ALA A 118 -0.38 -12.11 1.45
N ILE A 119 -0.17 -12.04 2.75
CA ILE A 119 -0.89 -12.78 3.78
C ILE A 119 -1.88 -11.82 4.44
N THR A 120 -3.17 -12.10 4.29
CA THR A 120 -4.24 -11.21 4.73
C THR A 120 -5.37 -11.98 5.41
N GLN A 121 -6.24 -11.25 6.12
CA GLN A 121 -7.35 -11.86 6.84
C GLN A 121 -8.38 -12.40 5.84
N GLY A 122 -8.80 -13.64 6.04
CA GLY A 122 -9.90 -14.25 5.30
C GLY A 122 -10.78 -15.15 6.18
N PRO A 123 -12.01 -15.43 5.73
CA PRO A 123 -12.95 -16.26 6.46
C PRO A 123 -12.53 -17.73 6.49
N ALA A 124 -11.64 -18.16 5.59
CA ALA A 124 -11.11 -19.51 5.51
C ALA A 124 -9.70 -19.48 4.91
N GLU A 125 -8.97 -20.58 5.07
CA GLU A 125 -7.67 -20.76 4.44
C GLU A 125 -7.82 -20.89 2.93
N ARG A 126 -7.27 -19.93 2.18
CA ARG A 126 -7.39 -19.86 0.73
C ARG A 126 -6.13 -19.28 0.10
N VAL A 127 -5.75 -19.81 -1.05
CA VAL A 127 -4.67 -19.24 -1.89
C VAL A 127 -5.28 -18.71 -3.18
N THR A 128 -5.02 -17.44 -3.48
CA THR A 128 -5.41 -16.79 -4.74
C THR A 128 -4.17 -16.54 -5.59
N PRO A 129 -4.09 -17.07 -6.82
CA PRO A 129 -2.99 -16.78 -7.74
C PRO A 129 -2.92 -15.28 -8.07
N GLY A 130 -1.72 -14.75 -8.31
CA GLY A 130 -1.50 -13.32 -8.57
C GLY A 130 -2.32 -12.78 -9.73
N ASN A 131 -2.49 -13.54 -10.82
CA ASN A 131 -3.32 -13.15 -11.95
C ASN A 131 -4.79 -12.91 -11.55
N ALA A 132 -5.33 -13.75 -10.67
CA ALA A 132 -6.71 -13.61 -10.18
C ALA A 132 -6.83 -12.49 -9.14
N ALA A 133 -5.82 -12.32 -8.27
CA ALA A 133 -5.79 -11.24 -7.30
C ALA A 133 -5.70 -9.85 -7.96
N ALA A 134 -4.90 -9.74 -9.02
CA ALA A 134 -4.68 -8.48 -9.72
C ALA A 134 -5.90 -8.00 -10.53
N VAL A 135 -6.88 -8.86 -10.83
CA VAL A 135 -8.13 -8.46 -11.50
C VAL A 135 -9.32 -8.35 -10.54
N ASN A 136 -9.13 -8.66 -9.25
CA ASN A 136 -10.18 -8.59 -8.26
C ASN A 136 -10.31 -7.14 -7.73
N PRO A 137 -11.42 -6.43 -8.02
CA PRO A 137 -11.60 -5.05 -7.58
C PRO A 137 -11.76 -4.91 -6.06
N ASN A 138 -11.97 -6.02 -5.34
CA ASN A 138 -12.08 -6.02 -3.88
C ASN A 138 -10.74 -6.18 -3.17
N MET A 139 -9.63 -6.29 -3.91
CA MET A 139 -8.29 -6.44 -3.36
C MET A 139 -7.37 -5.30 -3.84
N PRO A 140 -6.49 -4.77 -2.97
CA PRO A 140 -5.58 -3.68 -3.31
C PRO A 140 -4.32 -4.20 -4.06
N PHE A 141 -4.53 -5.01 -5.10
CA PHE A 141 -3.45 -5.64 -5.89
C PHE A 141 -3.58 -5.36 -7.39
N THR A 142 -4.56 -4.55 -7.80
CA THR A 142 -4.80 -4.22 -9.22
C THR A 142 -3.60 -3.50 -9.85
N GLY A 143 -2.94 -2.62 -9.11
CA GLY A 143 -1.71 -1.94 -9.55
C GLY A 143 -0.57 -2.88 -9.92
N LEU A 144 -0.55 -4.12 -9.41
CA LEU A 144 0.50 -5.09 -9.72
C LEU A 144 0.46 -5.59 -11.17
N GLN A 145 -0.63 -5.33 -11.91
CA GLN A 145 -0.70 -5.63 -13.35
C GLN A 145 0.40 -4.92 -14.14
N ALA A 146 0.87 -3.75 -13.67
CA ALA A 146 1.94 -2.99 -14.32
C ALA A 146 3.27 -3.76 -14.41
N PHE A 147 3.52 -4.71 -13.51
CA PHE A 147 4.73 -5.56 -13.54
C PHE A 147 4.62 -6.75 -14.52
N GLY A 148 3.45 -6.95 -15.13
CA GLY A 148 3.20 -7.97 -16.14
C GLY A 148 3.06 -9.40 -15.62
N ASN A 149 2.70 -10.30 -16.53
CA ASN A 149 2.36 -11.69 -16.19
C ASN A 149 3.53 -12.45 -15.53
N ALA A 150 4.78 -12.16 -15.89
CA ALA A 150 5.95 -12.83 -15.30
C ALA A 150 6.04 -12.60 -13.78
N PHE A 151 5.72 -11.39 -13.31
CA PHE A 151 5.65 -11.09 -11.89
C PHE A 151 4.41 -11.73 -11.25
N LEU A 152 3.25 -11.63 -11.88
CA LEU A 152 2.00 -12.15 -11.33
C LEU A 152 2.02 -13.68 -11.15
N GLN A 153 2.75 -14.41 -11.98
CA GLN A 153 3.02 -15.85 -11.79
C GLN A 153 3.87 -16.17 -10.56
N LYS A 154 4.61 -15.18 -10.04
CA LYS A 154 5.42 -15.24 -8.82
C LYS A 154 4.78 -14.50 -7.64
N PHE A 155 3.55 -14.03 -7.78
CA PHE A 155 2.78 -13.39 -6.71
C PHE A 155 1.59 -14.26 -6.35
N GLN A 156 1.25 -14.32 -5.06
CA GLN A 156 0.03 -14.96 -4.59
C GLN A 156 -0.49 -14.27 -3.33
N VAL A 157 -1.78 -14.42 -3.08
CA VAL A 157 -2.44 -13.97 -1.86
C VAL A 157 -2.83 -15.19 -1.03
N ALA A 158 -2.38 -15.25 0.21
CA ALA A 158 -2.76 -16.24 1.20
C ALA A 158 -3.74 -15.60 2.18
N GLU A 159 -4.95 -16.13 2.23
CA GLU A 159 -6.00 -15.70 3.14
C GLU A 159 -6.10 -16.71 4.28
N MET A 160 -6.15 -16.23 5.53
CA MET A 160 -6.37 -17.07 6.70
C MET A 160 -6.94 -16.25 7.86
N ARG A 161 -7.42 -16.92 8.91
CA ARG A 161 -7.81 -16.25 10.16
C ARG A 161 -6.61 -16.10 11.08
N SER A 162 -6.29 -14.87 11.46
CA SER A 162 -5.38 -14.53 12.56
C SER A 162 -5.69 -13.14 13.09
N SER A 163 -5.57 -12.94 14.41
CA SER A 163 -5.88 -11.65 15.05
C SER A 163 -5.01 -10.51 14.51
N ILE A 164 -3.73 -10.76 14.23
CA ILE A 164 -2.85 -9.73 13.65
C ILE A 164 -3.30 -9.29 12.26
N LEU A 165 -3.82 -10.23 11.45
CA LEU A 165 -4.26 -9.96 10.08
C LEU A 165 -5.55 -9.14 10.01
N GLU A 166 -6.29 -9.01 11.12
CA GLU A 166 -7.41 -8.07 11.22
C GLU A 166 -6.96 -6.62 11.03
N HIS A 167 -5.70 -6.32 11.37
CA HIS A 167 -5.15 -4.98 11.37
C HIS A 167 -4.10 -4.73 10.28
N VAL A 168 -3.39 -5.77 9.82
CA VAL A 168 -2.31 -5.62 8.83
C VAL A 168 -2.38 -6.67 7.73
N THR A 169 -1.77 -6.37 6.59
CA THR A 169 -1.40 -7.38 5.58
C THR A 169 0.11 -7.58 5.63
N ILE A 170 0.57 -8.83 5.78
CA ILE A 170 2.01 -9.14 5.82
C ILE A 170 2.42 -9.61 4.44
N VAL A 171 3.57 -9.17 3.93
CA VAL A 171 4.11 -9.63 2.66
C VAL A 171 5.43 -10.33 2.90
N ASP A 172 5.45 -11.64 2.71
CA ASP A 172 6.69 -12.41 2.66
C ASP A 172 7.26 -12.35 1.24
N THR A 173 8.54 -12.01 1.12
CA THR A 173 9.21 -11.84 -0.17
C THR A 173 10.20 -12.96 -0.44
N PRO A 174 10.52 -13.22 -1.72
CA PRO A 174 11.67 -14.03 -2.06
C PRO A 174 12.95 -13.49 -1.41
N GLY A 175 13.89 -14.40 -1.12
CA GLY A 175 15.23 -13.99 -0.68
C GLY A 175 15.92 -13.12 -1.72
N VAL A 176 16.60 -12.06 -1.29
CA VAL A 176 17.49 -11.31 -2.18
C VAL A 176 18.83 -12.06 -2.26
N LEU A 177 19.34 -12.27 -3.48
CA LEU A 177 20.69 -12.82 -3.65
C LEU A 177 21.72 -11.81 -3.13
N SER A 178 22.58 -12.21 -2.20
CA SER A 178 23.81 -11.48 -1.93
C SER A 178 24.75 -11.65 -3.12
N GLY A 179 25.28 -10.55 -3.64
CA GLY A 179 26.08 -10.48 -4.87
C GLY A 179 27.42 -11.23 -4.87
N GLU A 180 27.69 -12.16 -3.94
CA GLU A 180 28.96 -12.90 -3.88
C GLU A 180 29.02 -14.15 -4.79
N LYS A 181 27.93 -14.48 -5.51
CA LYS A 181 27.91 -15.57 -6.50
C LYS A 181 27.70 -15.13 -7.96
N GLN A 182 27.92 -13.85 -8.27
CA GLN A 182 27.93 -13.35 -9.66
C GLN A 182 29.35 -13.33 -10.27
N HIS A 183 30.37 -13.90 -9.61
CA HIS A 183 31.76 -13.93 -10.09
C HIS A 183 32.29 -15.31 -10.49
N ILE A 184 31.44 -16.32 -10.69
CA ILE A 184 31.89 -17.65 -11.15
C ILE A 184 31.17 -17.97 -12.46
N GLY A 185 31.75 -17.56 -13.59
CA GLY A 185 31.25 -17.93 -14.90
C GLY A 185 31.58 -17.02 -16.07
N ARG A 186 32.82 -16.53 -16.19
CA ARG A 186 33.46 -16.22 -17.47
C ARG A 186 34.92 -16.61 -17.40
#